data_AF-A0A2E0XAH5-F1
#
_entry.id   AF-A0A2E0XAH5-F1
#
_cell.length_a   1.000
_cell.length_b   1.000
_cell.length_c   1.000
_cell.angle_alpha   90.00
_cell.angle_beta   90.00
_cell.angle_gamma   90.00
#
_symmetry.space_group_name_H-M   'P 1'
#
loop_
_entity.id
_entity.type
_entity.pdbx_description
1 polymer ?
#
loop_
_entity_poly.entity_id
_entity_poly.type
_entity_poly.pdbx_seq_one_letter_code
_entity_poly.pdbx_strand_id
1 'polypeptide(L)'
;MAHVAIRMKLQDNGLALQEELALRNELADRIEDAGIGSVIGSGSGRGEMDIGVELANATMGVAAILEIAEELGIAEIEIDQED
;
A
#
# COMPACT_ATOMS: atom_id res chain seq x y z
N MET A 1 -14.80 1.21 -10.68
CA MET A 1 -13.77 0.64 -9.80
C MET A 1 -13.20 1.81 -9.04
N ALA A 2 -12.92 1.64 -7.75
CA ALA A 2 -12.34 2.70 -6.94
C ALA A 2 -10.82 2.63 -7.06
N HIS A 3 -10.18 3.76 -7.29
CA HIS A 3 -8.73 3.86 -7.28
C HIS A 3 -8.31 4.33 -5.91
N VAL A 4 -7.29 3.68 -5.35
CA VAL A 4 -6.82 3.97 -4.00
C VAL A 4 -5.30 4.05 -4.03
N ALA A 5 -4.76 5.12 -3.46
CA ALA A 5 -3.35 5.28 -3.20
C ALA A 5 -3.05 4.93 -1.74
N ILE A 6 -2.26 3.90 -1.53
CA ILE A 6 -1.74 3.51 -0.21
C ILE A 6 -0.38 4.15 -0.07
N ARG A 7 -0.24 5.15 0.81
CA ARG A 7 1.03 5.79 1.15
C ARG A 7 1.59 5.23 2.45
N MET A 8 2.89 4.98 2.45
CA MET A 8 3.65 4.50 3.59
C MET A 8 4.78 5.49 3.88
N LYS A 9 4.90 5.91 5.14
CA LYS A 9 6.04 6.72 5.57
C LYS A 9 7.27 5.84 5.75
N LEU A 10 8.40 6.35 5.29
CA LEU A 10 9.70 5.73 5.55
C LEU A 10 10.18 6.07 6.95
N GLN A 11 10.98 5.20 7.55
CA GLN A 11 11.55 5.42 8.88
C GLN A 11 12.53 6.61 8.90
N ASP A 12 13.11 6.95 7.74
CA ASP A 12 13.99 8.11 7.56
C ASP A 12 13.45 9.02 6.45
N ASN A 13 13.85 10.29 6.45
CA ASN A 13 13.46 11.29 5.44
C ASN A 13 14.20 11.13 4.10
N GLY A 14 14.87 9.99 3.93
CA GLY A 14 15.73 9.65 2.79
C GLY A 14 14.98 8.93 1.68
N LEU A 15 15.71 8.10 0.93
CA LEU A 15 15.12 7.15 -0.01
C LEU A 15 14.74 5.87 0.73
N ALA A 16 13.77 5.13 0.20
CA ALA A 16 13.38 3.85 0.76
C ALA A 16 14.56 2.87 0.80
N LEU A 17 14.74 2.24 1.95
CA LEU A 17 15.66 1.13 2.14
C LEU A 17 15.14 -0.11 1.41
N GLN A 18 16.02 -1.07 1.11
CA GLN A 18 15.61 -2.32 0.46
C GLN A 18 14.57 -3.09 1.29
N GLU A 19 14.65 -3.03 2.61
CA GLU A 19 13.69 -3.68 3.51
C GLU A 19 12.31 -3.00 3.42
N GLU A 20 12.27 -1.68 3.33
CA GLU A 20 11.02 -0.92 3.16
C GLU A 20 10.40 -1.18 1.78
N LEU A 21 11.22 -1.21 0.73
CA LEU A 21 10.78 -1.59 -0.62
C LEU A 21 10.26 -3.03 -0.67
N ALA A 22 10.89 -3.95 0.07
CA ALA A 22 10.45 -5.33 0.17
C ALA A 22 9.09 -5.42 0.88
N LEU A 23 8.88 -4.67 1.96
CA LEU A 23 7.59 -4.60 2.66
C LEU A 23 6.49 -4.03 1.77
N ARG A 24 6.77 -2.96 1.01
CA ARG A 24 5.83 -2.41 0.02
C ARG A 24 5.45 -3.46 -1.02
N ASN A 25 6.44 -4.16 -1.57
CA ASN A 25 6.17 -5.19 -2.57
C ASN A 25 5.40 -6.37 -1.98
N GLU A 26 5.71 -6.80 -0.75
CA GLU A 26 4.97 -7.88 -0.10
C GLU A 26 3.52 -7.48 0.21
N LEU A 27 3.28 -6.21 0.59
CA LEU A 27 1.93 -5.67 0.73
C LEU A 27 1.18 -5.72 -0.62
N ALA A 28 1.81 -5.26 -1.70
CA ALA A 28 1.24 -5.31 -3.04
C ALA A 28 0.87 -6.73 -3.46
N ASP A 29 1.81 -7.69 -3.29
CA ASP A 29 1.61 -9.09 -3.64
C ASP A 29 0.45 -9.71 -2.83
N ARG A 30 0.38 -9.46 -1.52
CA ARG A 30 -0.72 -9.97 -0.68
C ARG A 30 -2.08 -9.41 -1.05
N ILE A 31 -2.16 -8.16 -1.48
CA ILE A 31 -3.42 -7.54 -1.94
C ILE A 31 -3.94 -8.27 -3.19
N GLU A 32 -3.06 -8.58 -4.13
CA GLU A 32 -3.43 -9.30 -5.36
C GLU A 32 -3.73 -10.78 -5.09
N ASP A 33 -2.89 -11.46 -4.30
CA ASP A 33 -3.05 -12.88 -3.95
C ASP A 33 -4.34 -13.14 -3.15
N ALA A 34 -4.72 -12.21 -2.27
CA ALA A 34 -5.98 -12.28 -1.53
C ALA A 34 -7.21 -11.90 -2.39
N GLY A 35 -7.01 -11.42 -3.61
CA GLY A 35 -8.07 -10.98 -4.51
C GLY A 35 -8.81 -9.73 -4.03
N ILE A 36 -8.16 -8.89 -3.22
CA ILE A 36 -8.74 -7.66 -2.67
C ILE A 36 -8.84 -6.58 -3.76
N GLY A 37 -7.81 -6.50 -4.60
CA GLY A 37 -7.68 -5.54 -5.69
C GLY A 37 -6.61 -5.94 -6.68
N SER A 38 -6.34 -5.07 -7.65
CA SER A 38 -5.19 -5.20 -8.54
C SER A 38 -4.27 -4.00 -8.40
N VAL A 39 -2.97 -4.25 -8.35
CA VAL A 39 -1.97 -3.22 -8.19
C VAL A 39 -1.69 -2.58 -9.55
N ILE A 40 -1.95 -1.28 -9.67
CA ILE A 40 -1.80 -0.52 -10.92
C ILE A 40 -0.51 0.29 -10.98
N GLY A 41 0.18 0.45 -9.86
CA GLY A 41 1.45 1.16 -9.81
C GLY A 41 2.08 1.14 -8.42
N SER A 42 3.37 1.44 -8.37
CA SER A 42 4.09 1.63 -7.11
C SER A 42 5.16 2.69 -7.28
N GLY A 43 5.27 3.60 -6.31
CA GLY A 43 6.25 4.67 -6.27
C GLY A 43 7.15 4.61 -5.05
N SER A 44 8.24 5.38 -5.09
CA SER A 44 9.07 5.70 -3.93
C SER A 44 9.62 7.10 -4.12
N GLY A 45 9.34 7.97 -3.16
CA GLY A 45 9.79 9.35 -3.08
C GLY A 45 10.80 9.56 -1.96
N ARG A 46 11.02 10.82 -1.58
CA ARG A 46 11.79 11.13 -0.36
C ARG A 46 10.86 11.08 0.85
N GLY A 47 11.17 10.24 1.82
CA GLY A 47 10.41 10.10 3.07
C GLY A 47 9.11 9.29 2.95
N GLU A 48 8.69 8.91 1.75
CA GLU A 48 7.48 8.14 1.52
C GLU A 48 7.60 7.17 0.34
N MET A 49 6.71 6.18 0.32
CA MET A 49 6.50 5.28 -0.80
C MET A 49 5.01 4.97 -0.93
N ASP A 50 4.59 4.57 -2.13
CA ASP A 50 3.18 4.43 -2.45
C ASP A 50 2.87 3.21 -3.31
N ILE A 51 1.63 2.74 -3.23
CA ILE A 51 1.05 1.70 -4.09
C ILE A 51 -0.32 2.20 -4.56
N GLY A 52 -0.53 2.21 -5.87
CA GLY A 52 -1.84 2.43 -6.48
C GLY A 52 -2.57 1.10 -6.63
N VAL A 53 -3.81 1.01 -6.15
CA VAL A 53 -4.63 -0.20 -6.17
C VAL A 53 -6.02 0.11 -6.73
N GLU A 54 -6.48 -0.73 -7.66
CA GLU A 54 -7.88 -0.76 -8.10
C GLU A 54 -8.69 -1.73 -7.25
N LEU A 55 -9.76 -1.22 -6.64
CA LEU A 55 -10.67 -1.99 -5.80
C LEU A 55 -12.06 -2.07 -6.44
N ALA A 56 -12.67 -3.26 -6.36
CA ALA A 56 -14.08 -3.45 -6.73
C ALA A 56 -15.03 -2.80 -5.71
N ASN A 57 -14.66 -2.81 -4.43
CA ASN A 57 -15.38 -2.17 -3.33
C ASN A 57 -14.39 -1.50 -2.38
N ALA A 58 -14.37 -0.18 -2.36
CA ALA A 58 -13.39 0.58 -1.57
C ALA A 58 -13.54 0.32 -0.07
N THR A 59 -14.76 0.27 0.48
CA THR A 59 -14.97 0.08 1.91
C THR A 59 -14.42 -1.25 2.41
N MET A 60 -14.71 -2.34 1.71
CA MET A 60 -14.21 -3.66 2.11
C MET A 60 -12.72 -3.82 1.81
N GLY A 61 -12.27 -3.31 0.65
CA GLY A 61 -10.87 -3.45 0.26
C GLY A 61 -9.93 -2.66 1.16
N VAL A 62 -10.28 -1.43 1.54
CA VAL A 62 -9.48 -0.61 2.46
C VAL A 62 -9.36 -1.28 3.83
N ALA A 63 -10.44 -1.86 4.36
CA ALA A 63 -10.39 -2.58 5.63
C ALA A 63 -9.45 -3.79 5.57
N ALA A 64 -9.49 -4.56 4.48
CA ALA A 64 -8.61 -5.72 4.29
C ALA A 64 -7.15 -5.32 4.07
N ILE A 65 -6.89 -4.22 3.35
CA ILE A 65 -5.53 -3.67 3.17
C ILE A 65 -4.93 -3.26 4.52
N LEU A 66 -5.72 -2.61 5.39
CA LEU A 66 -5.27 -2.21 6.73
C LEU A 66 -4.89 -3.43 7.58
N GLU A 67 -5.66 -4.51 7.51
CA GLU A 67 -5.37 -5.76 8.22
C GLU A 67 -4.05 -6.38 7.75
N ILE A 68 -3.82 -6.47 6.44
CA ILE A 68 -2.56 -6.98 5.88
C ILE A 68 -1.37 -6.10 6.29
N ALA A 69 -1.53 -4.78 6.24
CA ALA A 69 -0.48 -3.85 6.64
C ALA A 69 -0.11 -4.00 8.12
N GLU A 70 -1.10 -4.21 9.00
CA GLU A 70 -0.87 -4.50 10.42
C GLU A 70 -0.10 -5.82 10.61
N GLU A 71 -0.47 -6.89 9.90
CA GLU A 71 0.25 -8.17 9.93
C GLU A 71 1.71 -8.06 9.49
N LEU A 72 1.99 -7.19 8.52
CA LEU A 72 3.34 -6.90 8.01
C LEU A 72 4.12 -5.95 8.93
N GLY A 73 3.50 -5.39 9.97
CA GLY A 73 4.12 -4.46 10.90
C GLY A 73 4.33 -3.05 10.33
N ILE A 74 3.54 -2.66 9.32
CA ILE A 74 3.61 -1.34 8.69
C ILE A 74 2.75 -0.37 9.53
N ALA A 75 3.41 0.41 10.38
CA ALA A 75 2.73 1.19 11.42
C ALA A 75 2.08 2.49 10.93
N GLU A 76 2.57 3.08 9.84
CA GLU A 76 2.07 4.36 9.31
C GLU A 76 1.68 4.21 7.84
N ILE A 77 0.40 3.86 7.62
CA ILE A 77 -0.22 3.87 6.30
C ILE A 77 -1.34 4.91 6.22
N GLU A 78 -1.36 5.65 5.11
CA GLU A 78 -2.44 6.57 4.75
C GLU A 78 -3.06 6.07 3.44
N ILE A 79 -4.38 6.02 3.39
CA ILE A 79 -5.11 5.48 2.25
C ILE A 79 -6.01 6.58 1.70
N ASP A 80 -5.65 7.10 0.53
CA ASP A 80 -6.40 8.13 -0.18
C ASP A 80 -7.22 7.49 -1.31
N GLN A 81 -8.52 7.77 -1.37
CA GLN A 81 -9.35 7.41 -2.51
C GLN A 81 -9.17 8.46 -3.60
N GLU A 82 -8.80 8.02 -4.80
CA GLU A 82 -8.67 8.87 -5.98
C GLU A 82 -9.96 8.73 -6.83
N ASP A 83 -10.60 9.87 -7.11
CA ASP A 83 -11.86 10.00 -7.89
C ASP A 83 -11.65 9.83 -9.40
#